data_AF-A0A7C5D6G2-F1
#
_entry.id   AF-A0A7C5D6G2-F1
#
_cell.length_a   1.000
_cell.length_b   1.000
_cell.length_c   1.000
_cell.angle_alpha   90.00
_cell.angle_beta   90.00
_cell.angle_gamma   90.00
#
_symmetry.space_group_name_H-M   'P 1'
#
loop_
_entity.id
_entity.type
_entity.pdbx_description
1 polymer ?
#
loop_
_entity_poly.entity_id
_entity_poly.type
_entity_poly.pdbx_seq_one_letter_code
_entity_poly.pdbx_strand_id
1 'polypeptide(L)'
;NAVIKEIGRLREISFRHVGEGSGEKRDIDSYDFYYKHLIIWDDEALEIAGAYRIGDCKEIVEDYGVKGLYTSTLFDFDEKFKVYFEQGLELGRSFVQPKYWNSRALDYLWQGIGAYVKAHPQIRYLFGPVSLSDSFTPQAKALLIYFYTHYFGTSEQWVKHKARYKLNKEMKNYCQEIFCGHDYRVDQRILKEELSYMGYTIPTLYKQYAEVCEEGGVQFLDFGYDKQFNYCIDGFILVDVNLMKESKRKRYIG
;
A
#
# COMPACT_ATOMS: atom_id res chain seq x y z
N ASN A 1 24.07 5.34 11.30
CA ASN A 1 23.02 6.35 11.10
C ASN A 1 22.01 6.28 12.26
N ALA A 2 21.87 7.35 13.05
CA ALA A 2 20.97 7.38 14.22
C ALA A 2 19.48 7.50 13.81
N VAL A 3 19.20 8.24 12.74
CA VAL A 3 17.83 8.46 12.24
C VAL A 3 17.21 7.17 11.73
N ILE A 4 17.93 6.38 10.93
CA ILE A 4 17.45 5.06 10.45
C ILE A 4 17.11 4.12 11.61
N LYS A 5 17.93 4.13 12.68
CA LYS A 5 17.68 3.32 13.87
C LYS A 5 16.41 3.75 14.60
N GLU A 6 16.07 5.04 14.56
CA GLU A 6 14.87 5.57 15.19
C GLU A 6 13.63 5.31 14.35
N ILE A 7 13.71 5.48 13.03
CA ILE A 7 12.67 5.08 12.07
C ILE A 7 12.31 3.61 12.31
N GLY A 8 13.29 2.70 12.32
CA GLY A 8 13.01 1.28 12.52
C GLY A 8 12.43 0.93 13.90
N ARG A 9 12.80 1.67 14.95
CA ARG A 9 12.23 1.50 16.29
C ARG A 9 10.76 1.93 16.31
N LEU A 10 10.45 3.10 15.77
CA LEU A 10 9.10 3.65 15.74
C LEU A 10 8.19 2.87 14.79
N ARG A 11 8.72 2.40 13.67
CA ARG A 11 8.05 1.52 12.71
C ARG A 11 7.60 0.22 13.38
N GLU A 12 8.52 -0.47 14.05
CA GLU A 12 8.20 -1.69 14.79
C GLU A 12 7.17 -1.47 15.90
N ILE A 13 7.30 -0.38 16.67
CA ILE A 13 6.31 -0.03 17.71
C ILE A 13 4.93 0.17 17.08
N SER A 14 4.85 0.85 15.95
CA SER A 14 3.59 1.16 15.27
C SER A 14 2.94 -0.10 14.71
N PHE A 15 3.70 -0.97 14.05
CA PHE A 15 3.20 -2.24 13.52
C PHE A 15 2.74 -3.18 14.65
N ARG A 16 3.48 -3.25 15.75
CA ARG A 16 3.09 -4.09 16.89
C ARG A 16 1.76 -3.69 17.52
N HIS A 17 1.43 -2.39 17.53
CA HIS A 17 0.14 -1.92 18.06
C HIS A 17 -1.07 -2.40 17.24
N VAL A 18 -0.86 -2.77 15.98
CA VAL A 18 -1.92 -3.30 15.10
C VAL A 18 -1.82 -4.82 14.89
N GLY A 19 -1.04 -5.52 15.72
CA GLY A 19 -0.86 -6.97 15.64
C GLY A 19 0.04 -7.43 14.50
N GLU A 20 0.87 -6.53 13.97
CA GLU A 20 1.83 -6.78 12.89
C GLU A 20 3.26 -6.57 13.40
N GLY A 21 4.23 -6.53 12.48
CA GLY A 21 5.63 -6.24 12.79
C GLY A 21 6.51 -7.48 12.87
N SER A 22 7.81 -7.22 12.97
CA SER A 22 8.85 -8.25 12.93
C SER A 22 9.02 -8.99 14.25
N GLY A 23 8.57 -8.39 15.37
CA GLY A 23 8.86 -8.88 16.72
C GLY A 23 10.24 -8.47 17.24
N GLU A 24 11.08 -7.88 16.39
CA GLU A 24 12.43 -7.46 16.74
C GLU A 24 12.43 -6.14 17.53
N LYS A 25 13.63 -5.67 17.92
CA LYS A 25 13.78 -4.35 18.54
C LYS A 25 13.53 -3.20 17.56
N ARG A 26 13.79 -3.44 16.27
CA ARG A 26 13.67 -2.47 15.19
C ARG A 26 13.33 -3.23 13.93
N ASP A 27 12.33 -2.76 13.21
CA ASP A 27 12.03 -3.22 11.87
C ASP A 27 12.99 -2.46 10.95
N ILE A 28 14.10 -3.09 10.53
CA ILE A 28 15.10 -2.54 9.59
C ILE A 28 15.55 -3.67 8.67
N ASP A 29 15.61 -3.41 7.37
CA ASP A 29 16.11 -4.33 6.35
C ASP A 29 17.25 -3.67 5.53
N SER A 30 17.78 -4.41 4.54
CA SER A 30 18.86 -3.90 3.68
C SER A 30 18.42 -2.74 2.77
N TYR A 31 17.13 -2.65 2.44
CA TYR A 31 16.58 -1.62 1.57
C TYR A 31 16.63 -0.24 2.24
N ASP A 32 16.52 -0.20 3.57
CA ASP A 32 16.56 1.05 4.34
C ASP A 32 17.85 1.88 4.17
N PHE A 33 18.92 1.29 3.63
CA PHE A 33 20.21 1.96 3.44
C PHE A 33 20.40 2.65 2.07
N TYR A 34 19.59 2.30 1.07
CA TYR A 34 19.65 2.92 -0.26
C TYR A 34 18.30 3.46 -0.74
N TYR A 35 17.20 3.13 -0.05
CA TYR A 35 15.95 3.85 -0.20
C TYR A 35 15.99 5.18 0.52
N LYS A 36 15.19 6.13 0.05
CA LYS A 36 14.94 7.40 0.71
C LYS A 36 13.83 7.23 1.75
N HIS A 37 13.88 8.04 2.80
CA HIS A 37 12.87 8.04 3.87
C HIS A 37 12.23 9.42 3.95
N LEU A 38 10.94 9.48 3.62
CA LEU A 38 10.11 10.65 3.87
C LEU A 38 9.68 10.62 5.34
N ILE A 39 10.05 11.62 6.13
CA ILE A 39 9.73 11.71 7.55
C ILE A 39 8.78 12.87 7.82
N ILE A 40 7.91 12.69 8.81
CA ILE A 40 7.22 13.80 9.46
C ILE A 40 7.94 14.06 10.76
N TRP A 41 8.38 15.30 10.92
CA TRP A 41 9.01 15.78 12.14
C TRP A 41 8.02 16.65 12.92
N ASP A 42 7.89 16.38 14.21
CA ASP A 42 7.17 17.22 15.16
C ASP A 42 8.18 18.16 15.83
N ASP A 43 8.10 19.45 15.53
CA ASP A 43 9.02 20.46 16.06
C ASP A 43 8.80 20.78 17.55
N GLU A 44 7.61 20.51 18.09
CA GLU A 44 7.32 20.73 19.51
C GLU A 44 7.80 19.55 20.35
N ALA A 45 7.48 18.33 19.93
CA ALA A 45 7.87 17.10 20.62
C ALA A 45 9.30 16.66 20.28
N LEU A 46 9.92 17.25 19.25
CA LEU A 46 11.27 16.95 18.74
C LEU A 46 11.43 15.47 18.37
N GLU A 47 10.48 14.94 17.60
CA GLU A 47 10.48 13.53 17.21
C GLU A 47 9.82 13.23 15.86
N ILE A 48 10.04 12.01 15.36
CA ILE A 48 9.50 11.56 14.07
C ILE A 48 8.05 11.09 14.25
N ALA A 49 7.06 11.84 13.82
CA ALA A 49 5.65 11.46 13.95
C ALA A 49 5.23 10.29 13.06
N GLY A 50 5.90 10.10 11.94
CA GLY A 50 5.65 9.03 10.99
C GLY A 50 6.67 9.06 9.86
N ALA A 51 6.70 8.00 9.06
CA ALA A 51 7.56 7.94 7.89
C ALA A 51 6.98 7.09 6.77
N TYR A 52 7.54 7.27 5.59
CA TYR A 52 7.32 6.46 4.39
C TYR A 52 8.67 6.14 3.75
N ARG A 53 8.90 4.88 3.39
CA ARG A 53 10.06 4.50 2.58
C ARG A 53 9.73 4.67 1.10
N ILE A 54 10.55 5.40 0.36
CA ILE A 54 10.37 5.68 -1.07
C ILE A 54 11.63 5.31 -1.85
N GLY A 55 11.45 4.63 -2.99
CA GLY A 55 12.54 4.20 -3.86
C GLY A 55 12.27 4.59 -5.31
N ASP A 56 13.15 5.41 -5.90
CA ASP A 56 13.08 5.69 -7.34
C ASP A 56 13.44 4.41 -8.09
N CYS A 57 12.46 3.82 -8.78
CA CYS A 57 12.61 2.49 -9.34
C CYS A 57 13.63 2.48 -10.47
N LYS A 58 13.77 3.56 -11.22
CA LYS A 58 14.75 3.65 -12.29
C LYS A 58 16.16 3.62 -11.72
N GLU A 59 16.45 4.51 -10.76
CA GLU A 59 17.75 4.58 -10.09
C GLU A 59 18.11 3.22 -9.45
N ILE A 60 17.17 2.62 -8.71
CA ILE A 60 17.41 1.34 -8.02
C ILE A 60 17.65 0.19 -8.99
N VAL A 61 16.88 0.13 -10.09
CA VAL A 61 17.05 -0.93 -11.09
C VAL A 61 18.35 -0.77 -11.87
N GLU A 62 18.80 0.45 -12.14
CA GLU A 62 20.10 0.70 -12.78
C GLU A 62 21.27 0.24 -11.89
N ASP A 63 21.20 0.49 -10.58
CA ASP A 63 22.29 0.17 -9.63
C ASP A 63 22.28 -1.29 -9.14
N TYR A 64 21.09 -1.84 -8.88
CA TYR A 64 20.92 -3.13 -8.17
C TYR A 64 20.11 -4.16 -8.98
N GLY A 65 19.63 -3.80 -10.17
CA GLY A 65 18.67 -4.59 -10.93
C GLY A 65 17.29 -4.65 -10.28
N VAL A 66 16.35 -5.36 -10.91
CA VAL A 66 14.98 -5.55 -10.39
C VAL A 66 14.97 -6.15 -8.98
N LYS A 67 15.98 -6.97 -8.63
CA LYS A 67 16.12 -7.57 -7.29
C LYS A 67 16.43 -6.53 -6.19
N GLY A 68 16.85 -5.32 -6.56
CA GLY A 68 17.01 -4.19 -5.66
C GLY A 68 15.67 -3.60 -5.19
N LEU A 69 14.56 -3.93 -5.84
CA LEU A 69 13.24 -3.48 -5.41
C LEU A 69 12.69 -4.36 -4.29
N TYR A 70 12.11 -3.79 -3.23
CA TYR A 70 11.51 -4.57 -2.15
C TYR A 70 10.37 -5.45 -2.67
N THR A 71 9.53 -4.92 -3.55
CA THR A 71 8.42 -5.69 -4.14
C THR A 71 8.90 -6.93 -4.91
N SER A 72 10.13 -6.97 -5.41
CA SER A 72 10.70 -8.17 -6.05
C SER A 72 10.88 -9.35 -5.09
N THR A 73 10.83 -9.12 -3.77
CA THR A 73 10.83 -10.19 -2.77
C THR A 73 9.49 -10.91 -2.70
N LEU A 74 8.38 -10.18 -2.90
CA LEU A 74 7.00 -10.65 -2.77
C LEU A 74 6.36 -11.04 -4.10
N PHE A 75 6.76 -10.38 -5.18
CA PHE A 75 6.13 -10.50 -6.50
C PHE A 75 7.13 -10.91 -7.58
N ASP A 76 6.63 -11.68 -8.55
CA ASP A 76 7.27 -11.92 -9.83
C ASP A 76 6.72 -10.93 -10.86
N PHE A 77 7.63 -10.37 -11.67
CA PHE A 77 7.32 -9.37 -12.68
C PHE A 77 7.54 -9.92 -14.09
N ASP A 78 6.53 -9.76 -14.95
CA ASP A 78 6.63 -10.00 -16.38
C ASP A 78 7.45 -8.89 -17.05
N GLU A 79 8.03 -9.17 -18.22
CA GLU A 79 8.82 -8.18 -18.96
C GLU A 79 8.02 -6.93 -19.33
N LYS A 80 6.70 -7.07 -19.55
CA LYS A 80 5.82 -5.92 -19.81
C LYS A 80 5.77 -4.94 -18.64
N PHE A 81 6.12 -5.37 -17.42
CA PHE A 81 6.12 -4.48 -16.27
C PHE A 81 7.33 -3.52 -16.23
N LYS A 82 8.36 -3.75 -17.07
CA LYS A 82 9.57 -2.90 -17.11
C LYS A 82 9.26 -1.42 -17.32
N VAL A 83 8.21 -1.11 -18.09
CA VAL A 83 7.79 0.29 -18.35
C VAL A 83 7.37 1.03 -17.08
N TYR A 84 6.88 0.31 -16.07
CA TYR A 84 6.50 0.90 -14.78
C TYR A 84 7.72 1.17 -13.89
N PHE A 85 8.81 0.42 -14.06
CA PHE A 85 10.06 0.69 -13.35
C PHE A 85 10.74 1.98 -13.83
N GLU A 86 10.70 2.25 -15.15
CA GLU A 86 11.29 3.46 -15.75
C GLU A 86 10.70 4.78 -15.25
N GLN A 87 9.46 4.75 -14.74
CA GLN A 87 8.72 5.92 -14.26
C GLN A 87 8.09 5.68 -12.88
N GLY A 88 8.66 4.74 -12.12
CA GLY A 88 8.08 4.22 -10.89
C GLY A 88 8.70 4.83 -9.64
N LEU A 89 7.87 5.05 -8.64
CA LEU A 89 8.28 5.26 -7.26
C LEU A 89 7.70 4.12 -6.42
N GLU A 90 8.58 3.26 -5.90
CA GLU A 90 8.17 2.21 -4.98
C GLU A 90 7.95 2.81 -3.59
N LEU A 91 6.77 2.54 -3.04
CA LEU A 91 6.32 3.02 -1.75
C LEU A 91 6.15 1.82 -0.81
N GLY A 92 6.68 1.90 0.40
CA GLY A 92 6.40 0.87 1.42
C GLY A 92 6.73 1.31 2.84
N ARG A 93 6.51 0.38 3.78
CA ARG A 93 6.91 0.51 5.19
C ARG A 93 6.42 1.81 5.84
N SER A 94 5.23 2.27 5.45
CA SER A 94 4.64 3.47 6.01
C SER A 94 4.14 3.23 7.42
N PHE A 95 4.39 4.18 8.30
CA PHE A 95 3.83 4.17 9.65
C PHE A 95 3.57 5.59 10.13
N VAL A 96 2.61 5.70 11.03
CA VAL A 96 2.38 6.85 11.89
C VAL A 96 2.44 6.33 13.31
N GLN A 97 3.16 7.01 14.22
CA GLN A 97 3.21 6.55 15.60
C GLN A 97 1.80 6.51 16.20
N PRO A 98 1.49 5.58 17.13
CA PRO A 98 0.17 5.46 17.75
C PRO A 98 -0.39 6.78 18.30
N LYS A 99 0.46 7.60 18.93
CA LYS A 99 0.05 8.91 19.46
C LYS A 99 -0.45 9.91 18.41
N TYR A 100 -0.12 9.71 17.12
CA TYR A 100 -0.49 10.59 16.02
C TYR A 100 -1.58 10.00 15.11
N TRP A 101 -2.17 8.84 15.42
CA TRP A 101 -3.16 8.20 14.53
C TRP A 101 -4.41 9.05 14.25
N ASN A 102 -4.81 9.90 15.19
CA ASN A 102 -5.94 10.82 15.03
C ASN A 102 -5.53 12.21 14.52
N SER A 103 -4.27 12.38 14.10
CA SER A 103 -3.74 13.63 13.59
C SER A 103 -3.77 13.67 12.06
N ARG A 104 -3.23 14.75 11.48
CA ARG A 104 -3.05 14.89 10.03
C ARG A 104 -1.78 14.24 9.49
N ALA A 105 -1.06 13.46 10.30
CA ALA A 105 0.21 12.84 9.91
C ALA A 105 0.11 12.04 8.60
N LEU A 106 -0.90 11.18 8.43
CA LEU A 106 -1.04 10.45 7.16
C LEU A 106 -1.23 11.40 5.96
N ASP A 107 -2.08 12.42 6.09
CA ASP A 107 -2.29 13.43 5.04
C ASP A 107 -1.00 14.21 4.72
N TYR A 108 -0.14 14.48 5.71
CA TYR A 108 1.17 15.09 5.50
C TYR A 108 2.18 14.16 4.79
N LEU A 109 2.16 12.85 5.07
CA LEU A 109 2.97 11.90 4.30
C LEU A 109 2.58 11.93 2.81
N TRP A 110 1.28 11.97 2.52
CA TRP A 110 0.78 12.05 1.15
C TRP A 110 1.12 13.38 0.47
N GLN A 111 1.07 14.51 1.20
CA GLN A 111 1.59 15.78 0.68
C GLN A 111 3.09 15.73 0.41
N GLY A 112 3.88 15.06 1.27
CA GLY A 112 5.31 14.87 1.04
C GLY A 112 5.61 14.01 -0.18
N ILE A 113 4.84 12.93 -0.40
CA ILE A 113 4.91 12.12 -1.64
C ILE A 113 4.57 12.99 -2.85
N GLY A 114 3.49 13.77 -2.78
CA GLY A 114 3.07 14.65 -3.88
C GLY A 114 4.11 15.74 -4.18
N ALA A 115 4.75 16.33 -3.16
CA ALA A 115 5.84 17.27 -3.33
C ALA A 115 7.07 16.61 -3.97
N TYR A 116 7.41 15.38 -3.57
CA TYR A 116 8.49 14.61 -4.19
C TYR A 116 8.19 14.36 -5.68
N VAL A 117 6.99 13.91 -6.02
CA VAL A 117 6.56 13.68 -7.41
C VAL A 117 6.57 14.99 -8.21
N LYS A 118 6.13 16.12 -7.62
CA LYS A 118 6.20 17.45 -8.26
C LYS A 118 7.64 17.81 -8.65
N ALA A 119 8.61 17.51 -7.78
CA ALA A 119 10.02 17.77 -8.01
C ALA A 119 10.67 16.78 -8.99
N HIS A 120 10.03 15.63 -9.25
CA HIS A 120 10.54 14.55 -10.10
C HIS A 120 9.48 14.17 -11.15
N PRO A 121 9.25 15.03 -12.16
CA PRO A 121 8.15 14.87 -13.12
C PRO A 121 8.28 13.63 -14.03
N GLN A 122 9.43 12.96 -14.04
CA GLN A 122 9.61 11.66 -14.69
C GLN A 122 8.84 10.53 -13.98
N ILE A 123 8.48 10.71 -12.70
CA ILE A 123 7.71 9.74 -11.93
C ILE A 123 6.24 9.86 -12.32
N ARG A 124 5.69 8.77 -12.85
CA ARG A 124 4.28 8.65 -13.20
C ARG A 124 3.56 7.63 -12.34
N TYR A 125 4.22 6.55 -11.95
CA TYR A 125 3.59 5.43 -11.27
C TYR A 125 4.04 5.36 -9.82
N LEU A 126 3.08 5.26 -8.91
CA LEU A 126 3.34 4.93 -7.51
C LEU A 126 2.89 3.50 -7.29
N PHE A 127 3.75 2.65 -6.75
CA PHE A 127 3.36 1.27 -6.48
C PHE A 127 4.02 0.70 -5.24
N GLY A 128 3.45 -0.38 -4.73
CA GLY A 128 3.99 -1.07 -3.56
C GLY A 128 3.03 -2.11 -3.00
N PRO A 129 3.45 -2.84 -1.97
CA PRO A 129 2.55 -3.70 -1.23
C PRO A 129 1.68 -2.85 -0.29
N VAL A 130 0.40 -3.15 -0.26
CA VAL A 130 -0.54 -2.67 0.76
C VAL A 130 -1.08 -3.87 1.53
N SER A 131 -0.88 -3.85 2.85
CA SER A 131 -1.17 -5.01 3.71
C SER A 131 -2.60 -4.99 4.24
N LEU A 132 -3.22 -6.17 4.26
CA LEU A 132 -4.43 -6.51 4.98
C LEU A 132 -4.01 -7.27 6.25
N SER A 133 -4.20 -6.62 7.39
CA SER A 133 -3.83 -7.14 8.70
C SER A 133 -4.34 -8.55 8.94
N ASP A 134 -3.52 -9.39 9.58
CA ASP A 134 -3.91 -10.74 9.91
C ASP A 134 -5.04 -10.78 10.97
N SER A 135 -5.26 -9.67 11.68
CA SER A 135 -6.37 -9.49 12.62
C SER A 135 -7.77 -9.62 12.00
N PHE A 136 -7.91 -9.50 10.68
CA PHE A 136 -9.16 -9.72 9.97
C PHE A 136 -9.49 -11.21 9.87
N THR A 137 -10.76 -11.58 10.04
CA THR A 137 -11.22 -12.95 9.79
C THR A 137 -11.00 -13.34 8.32
N PRO A 138 -10.88 -14.65 8.01
CA PRO A 138 -10.79 -15.12 6.63
C PRO A 138 -11.94 -14.62 5.74
N GLN A 139 -13.15 -14.53 6.28
CA GLN A 139 -14.33 -14.01 5.58
C GLN A 139 -14.17 -12.51 5.26
N ALA A 140 -13.74 -11.69 6.22
CA ALA A 140 -13.53 -10.26 6.00
C ALA A 140 -12.41 -9.99 4.97
N LYS A 141 -11.30 -10.75 5.04
CA LYS A 141 -10.23 -10.71 4.03
C LYS A 141 -10.76 -11.08 2.64
N ALA A 142 -11.55 -12.15 2.55
CA ALA A 142 -12.15 -12.60 1.30
C ALA A 142 -13.06 -11.55 0.66
N LEU A 143 -13.92 -10.87 1.44
CA LEU A 143 -14.79 -9.80 0.97
C LEU A 143 -13.99 -8.61 0.42
N LEU A 144 -12.97 -8.17 1.16
CA LEU A 144 -12.10 -7.07 0.74
C LEU A 144 -11.37 -7.43 -0.55
N ILE A 145 -10.72 -8.59 -0.61
CA ILE A 145 -9.98 -9.02 -1.79
C ILE A 145 -10.90 -9.15 -3.00
N TYR A 146 -12.07 -9.79 -2.84
CA TYR A 146 -13.04 -9.91 -3.93
C TYR A 146 -13.45 -8.54 -4.47
N PHE A 147 -13.84 -7.62 -3.57
CA PHE A 147 -14.28 -6.27 -3.95
C PHE A 147 -13.19 -5.49 -4.69
N TYR A 148 -11.98 -5.47 -4.15
CA TYR A 148 -10.87 -4.72 -4.75
C TYR A 148 -10.35 -5.36 -6.04
N THR A 149 -10.38 -6.70 -6.16
CA THR A 149 -10.10 -7.39 -7.42
C THR A 149 -11.18 -7.10 -8.47
N HIS A 150 -12.45 -7.01 -8.09
CA HIS A 150 -13.53 -6.75 -9.05
C HIS A 150 -13.49 -5.31 -9.60
N TYR A 151 -13.37 -4.32 -8.72
CA TYR A 151 -13.47 -2.91 -9.10
C TYR A 151 -12.14 -2.26 -9.53
N PHE A 152 -11.01 -2.80 -9.08
CA PHE A 152 -9.69 -2.24 -9.37
C PHE A 152 -8.71 -3.30 -9.91
N GLY A 153 -9.15 -4.53 -10.16
CA GLY A 153 -8.29 -5.54 -10.75
C GLY A 153 -7.96 -5.25 -12.21
N THR A 154 -7.08 -6.07 -12.77
CA THR A 154 -6.78 -6.09 -14.20
C THR A 154 -6.81 -7.53 -14.71
N SER A 155 -7.20 -7.70 -15.97
CA SER A 155 -7.07 -8.99 -16.67
C SER A 155 -5.61 -9.33 -16.97
N GLU A 156 -4.73 -8.33 -16.95
CA GLU A 156 -3.32 -8.46 -17.24
C GLU A 156 -2.60 -9.16 -16.07
N GLN A 157 -1.65 -10.04 -16.40
CA GLN A 157 -0.94 -10.84 -15.40
C GLN A 157 0.54 -10.46 -15.33
N TRP A 158 0.83 -9.15 -15.38
CA TRP A 158 2.21 -8.62 -15.38
C TRP A 158 2.89 -8.70 -14.01
N VAL A 159 2.11 -8.80 -12.94
CA VAL A 159 2.59 -8.93 -11.57
C VAL A 159 1.89 -10.12 -10.95
N LYS A 160 2.66 -11.01 -10.31
CA LYS A 160 2.12 -12.19 -9.62
C LYS A 160 2.74 -12.29 -8.24
N HIS A 161 1.92 -12.39 -7.21
CA HIS A 161 2.41 -12.64 -5.88
C HIS A 161 3.00 -14.06 -5.81
N LYS A 162 4.18 -14.25 -5.21
CA LYS A 162 4.84 -15.56 -5.16
C LYS A 162 4.06 -16.61 -4.37
N ALA A 163 3.32 -16.16 -3.35
CA ALA A 163 2.38 -16.95 -2.56
C ALA A 163 0.92 -16.49 -2.76
N ARG A 164 0.39 -16.58 -3.99
CA ARG A 164 -0.93 -16.06 -4.38
C ARG A 164 -2.07 -16.49 -3.43
N TYR A 165 -2.90 -15.53 -3.07
CA TYR A 165 -4.17 -15.79 -2.40
C TYR A 165 -5.15 -16.39 -3.41
N LYS A 166 -5.89 -17.41 -2.97
CA LYS A 166 -6.94 -18.04 -3.79
C LYS A 166 -8.26 -17.94 -3.04
N LEU A 167 -9.19 -17.18 -3.61
CA LEU A 167 -10.55 -17.13 -3.09
C LEU A 167 -11.21 -18.51 -3.28
N ASN A 168 -11.70 -19.08 -2.18
CA ASN A 168 -12.41 -20.35 -2.24
C ASN A 168 -13.78 -20.20 -2.95
N LYS A 169 -14.31 -21.30 -3.45
CA LYS A 169 -15.55 -21.30 -4.27
C LYS A 169 -16.77 -20.81 -3.48
N GLU A 170 -16.86 -21.19 -2.21
CA GLU A 170 -17.96 -20.80 -1.33
C GLU A 170 -18.01 -19.29 -1.13
N MET A 171 -16.89 -18.68 -0.74
CA MET A 171 -16.79 -17.23 -0.59
C MET A 171 -16.98 -16.49 -1.91
N LYS A 172 -16.49 -17.05 -3.03
CA LYS A 172 -16.73 -16.46 -4.35
C LYS A 172 -18.23 -16.40 -4.66
N ASN A 173 -18.95 -17.49 -4.43
CA ASN A 173 -20.41 -17.54 -4.63
C ASN A 173 -21.12 -16.55 -3.71
N TYR A 174 -20.76 -16.52 -2.41
CA TYR A 174 -21.32 -15.57 -1.45
C TYR A 174 -21.13 -14.12 -1.92
N CYS A 175 -19.91 -13.75 -2.35
CA CYS A 175 -19.63 -12.41 -2.86
C CYS A 175 -20.46 -12.08 -4.12
N GLN A 176 -20.66 -13.04 -5.01
CA GLN A 176 -21.48 -12.87 -6.22
C GLN A 176 -22.98 -12.74 -5.92
N GLU A 177 -23.45 -13.24 -4.78
CA GLU A 177 -24.83 -13.10 -4.33
C GLU A 177 -25.10 -11.74 -3.69
N ILE A 178 -24.17 -11.25 -2.85
CA ILE A 178 -24.36 -10.01 -2.11
C ILE A 178 -24.01 -8.75 -2.92
N PHE A 179 -23.04 -8.82 -3.83
CA PHE A 179 -22.60 -7.68 -4.63
C PHE A 179 -23.32 -7.65 -5.98
N CYS A 180 -23.83 -6.48 -6.36
CA CYS A 180 -24.47 -6.30 -7.66
C CYS A 180 -23.47 -6.31 -8.82
N GLY A 181 -22.19 -5.98 -8.55
CA GLY A 181 -21.07 -6.08 -9.48
C GLY A 181 -21.00 -4.99 -10.56
N HIS A 182 -21.93 -4.04 -10.58
CA HIS A 182 -21.99 -2.98 -11.60
C HIS A 182 -22.16 -1.56 -11.02
N ASP A 183 -22.35 -1.42 -9.71
CA ASP A 183 -22.40 -0.13 -9.03
C ASP A 183 -21.45 -0.13 -7.83
N TYR A 184 -20.31 0.53 -8.02
CA TYR A 184 -19.28 0.67 -7.00
C TYR A 184 -19.80 1.26 -5.68
N ARG A 185 -20.71 2.25 -5.73
CA ARG A 185 -21.19 2.93 -4.52
C ARG A 185 -22.12 2.03 -3.72
N VAL A 186 -23.00 1.30 -4.42
CA VAL A 186 -23.89 0.31 -3.80
C VAL A 186 -23.07 -0.80 -3.16
N ASP A 187 -22.14 -1.41 -3.90
CA ASP A 187 -21.33 -2.51 -3.39
C ASP A 187 -20.37 -2.05 -2.29
N GLN A 188 -19.83 -0.83 -2.35
CA GLN A 188 -19.01 -0.29 -1.26
C GLN A 188 -19.82 -0.13 0.03
N ARG A 189 -21.11 0.23 -0.06
CA ARG A 189 -21.99 0.29 1.12
C ARG A 189 -22.24 -1.11 1.68
N ILE A 190 -22.53 -2.09 0.83
CA ILE A 190 -22.71 -3.49 1.23
C ILE A 190 -21.44 -4.02 1.90
N LEU A 191 -20.26 -3.77 1.32
CA LEU A 191 -18.98 -4.16 1.91
C LEU A 191 -18.79 -3.56 3.30
N LYS A 192 -19.11 -2.27 3.49
CA LYS A 192 -19.01 -1.61 4.80
C LYS A 192 -19.96 -2.23 5.83
N GLU A 193 -21.20 -2.52 5.41
CA GLU A 193 -22.20 -3.16 6.27
C GLU A 193 -21.74 -4.57 6.70
N GLU A 194 -21.32 -5.41 5.74
CA GLU A 194 -20.79 -6.75 6.00
C GLU A 194 -19.58 -6.76 6.93
N LEU A 195 -18.62 -5.85 6.71
CA LEU A 195 -17.46 -5.69 7.59
C LEU A 195 -17.88 -5.26 9.00
N SER A 196 -18.88 -4.38 9.11
CA SER A 196 -19.35 -3.88 10.40
C SER A 196 -19.99 -4.96 11.27
N TYR A 197 -20.69 -5.93 10.67
CA TYR A 197 -21.23 -7.09 11.39
C TYR A 197 -20.13 -7.96 12.02
N MET A 198 -18.93 -7.92 11.47
CA MET A 198 -17.75 -8.59 11.99
C MET A 198 -16.86 -7.69 12.87
N GLY A 199 -17.27 -6.44 13.13
CA GLY A 199 -16.50 -5.48 13.92
C GLY A 199 -15.32 -4.84 13.18
N TYR A 200 -15.28 -4.94 11.85
CA TYR A 200 -14.22 -4.38 11.02
C TYR A 200 -14.68 -3.17 10.20
N THR A 201 -13.69 -2.42 9.69
CA THR A 201 -13.88 -1.36 8.71
C THR A 201 -12.94 -1.55 7.53
N ILE A 202 -13.24 -0.96 6.38
CA ILE A 202 -12.29 -0.91 5.25
C ILE A 202 -11.01 -0.22 5.73
N PRO A 203 -9.81 -0.82 5.52
CA PRO A 203 -8.56 -0.19 5.94
C PRO A 203 -8.36 1.20 5.31
N THR A 204 -7.82 2.13 6.09
CA THR A 204 -7.68 3.54 5.67
C THR A 204 -6.89 3.70 4.38
N LEU A 205 -5.80 2.95 4.17
CA LEU A 205 -5.01 3.03 2.94
C LEU A 205 -5.79 2.52 1.72
N TYR A 206 -6.51 1.40 1.85
CA TYR A 206 -7.37 0.86 0.79
C TYR A 206 -8.44 1.88 0.36
N LYS A 207 -9.05 2.57 1.32
CA LYS A 207 -9.98 3.67 1.03
C LYS A 207 -9.28 4.85 0.35
N GLN A 208 -8.13 5.29 0.86
CA GLN A 208 -7.37 6.42 0.30
C GLN A 208 -7.00 6.19 -1.16
N TYR A 209 -6.43 5.02 -1.47
CA TYR A 209 -6.04 4.69 -2.83
C TYR A 209 -7.23 4.60 -3.78
N ALA A 210 -8.32 3.93 -3.38
CA ALA A 210 -9.54 3.84 -4.20
C ALA A 210 -10.13 5.20 -4.60
N GLU A 211 -9.87 6.24 -3.82
CA GLU A 211 -10.46 7.56 -4.01
C GLU A 211 -9.51 8.56 -4.69
N VAL A 212 -8.23 8.22 -4.91
CA VAL A 212 -7.19 9.19 -5.33
C VAL A 212 -7.22 9.50 -6.83
N CYS A 213 -7.55 8.52 -7.66
CA CYS A 213 -7.58 8.65 -9.11
C CYS A 213 -9.00 8.53 -9.69
N GLU A 214 -9.14 8.99 -10.93
CA GLU A 214 -10.25 8.63 -11.80
C GLU A 214 -10.22 7.11 -12.10
N GLU A 215 -11.31 6.59 -12.67
CA GLU A 215 -11.44 5.18 -13.03
C GLU A 215 -10.25 4.71 -13.90
N GLY A 216 -9.71 3.52 -13.58
CA GLY A 216 -8.52 2.97 -14.22
C GLY A 216 -7.18 3.52 -13.73
N GLY A 217 -7.17 4.60 -12.93
CA GLY A 217 -5.93 5.19 -12.39
C GLY A 217 -5.38 4.50 -11.15
N VAL A 218 -6.12 3.56 -10.55
CA VAL A 218 -5.66 2.72 -9.44
C VAL A 218 -5.95 1.27 -9.81
N GLN A 219 -4.96 0.40 -9.63
CA GLN A 219 -5.10 -1.03 -9.89
C GLN A 219 -4.54 -1.88 -8.76
N PHE A 220 -5.25 -2.96 -8.43
CA PHE A 220 -4.78 -4.03 -7.54
C PHE A 220 -4.41 -5.23 -8.41
N LEU A 221 -3.11 -5.45 -8.63
CA LEU A 221 -2.62 -6.38 -9.66
C LEU A 221 -2.65 -7.85 -9.21
N ASP A 222 -2.32 -8.12 -7.95
CA ASP A 222 -2.44 -9.45 -7.35
C ASP A 222 -2.43 -9.36 -5.82
N PHE A 223 -2.88 -10.43 -5.16
CA PHE A 223 -2.86 -10.57 -3.70
C PHE A 223 -2.17 -11.86 -3.29
N GLY A 224 -1.49 -11.86 -2.16
CA GLY A 224 -0.95 -13.09 -1.58
C GLY A 224 -0.41 -12.94 -0.17
N TYR A 225 0.05 -14.06 0.38
CA TYR A 225 0.45 -14.14 1.78
C TYR A 225 1.92 -13.71 1.96
N ASP A 226 2.16 -12.72 2.82
CA ASP A 226 3.49 -12.37 3.30
C ASP A 226 3.79 -13.11 4.61
N LYS A 227 4.62 -14.15 4.51
CA LYS A 227 5.02 -14.97 5.68
C LYS A 227 5.96 -14.23 6.62
N GLN A 228 6.68 -13.20 6.15
CA GLN A 228 7.64 -12.45 6.96
C GLN A 228 6.95 -11.36 7.78
N PHE A 229 5.68 -11.06 7.48
CA PHE A 229 4.89 -10.03 8.15
C PHE A 229 3.61 -10.63 8.76
N ASN A 230 3.78 -11.60 9.65
CA ASN A 230 2.71 -12.26 10.39
C ASN A 230 1.61 -12.90 9.52
N TYR A 231 1.97 -13.47 8.37
CA TYR A 231 1.03 -14.12 7.43
C TYR A 231 -0.10 -13.21 6.94
N CYS A 232 0.10 -11.89 6.97
CA CYS A 232 -0.84 -10.94 6.40
C CYS A 232 -1.00 -11.16 4.89
N ILE A 233 -2.04 -10.54 4.31
CA ILE A 233 -2.22 -10.56 2.86
C ILE A 233 -1.76 -9.22 2.30
N ASP A 234 -0.78 -9.25 1.39
CA ASP A 234 -0.35 -8.08 0.64
C ASP A 234 -1.02 -8.04 -0.73
N GLY A 235 -1.62 -6.89 -1.05
CA GLY A 235 -2.02 -6.54 -2.40
C GLY A 235 -0.94 -5.69 -3.08
N PHE A 236 -0.59 -6.00 -4.33
CA PHE A 236 0.22 -5.08 -5.13
C PHE A 236 -0.68 -3.98 -5.67
N ILE A 237 -0.44 -2.75 -5.23
CA ILE A 237 -1.18 -1.59 -5.74
C ILE A 237 -0.33 -0.80 -6.72
N LEU A 238 -0.96 -0.33 -7.79
CA LEU A 238 -0.40 0.58 -8.79
C LEU A 238 -1.30 1.81 -8.92
N VAL A 239 -0.70 2.99 -8.90
CA VAL A 239 -1.39 4.27 -9.05
C VAL A 239 -0.74 5.05 -10.19
N ASP A 240 -1.53 5.45 -11.18
CA ASP A 240 -1.10 6.36 -12.25
C ASP A 240 -1.37 7.81 -11.83
N VAL A 241 -0.31 8.53 -11.52
CA VAL A 241 -0.37 9.95 -11.11
C VAL A 241 -1.03 10.81 -12.17
N ASN A 242 -0.96 10.46 -13.46
CA ASN A 242 -1.60 11.24 -14.52
C ASN A 242 -3.12 11.19 -14.43
N LEU A 243 -3.68 10.10 -13.91
CA LEU A 243 -5.12 9.91 -13.70
C LEU A 243 -5.60 10.35 -12.31
N MET A 244 -4.74 11.04 -11.54
CA MET A 244 -5.13 11.60 -10.26
C MET A 244 -6.24 12.65 -10.42
N LYS A 245 -7.29 12.55 -9.62
CA LYS A 245 -8.42 13.51 -9.64
C LYS A 245 -7.90 14.93 -9.43
N GLU A 246 -8.50 15.91 -10.11
CA GLU A 246 -8.05 17.31 -10.07
C GLU A 246 -7.93 17.84 -8.63
N SER A 247 -8.94 17.58 -7.79
CA SER A 247 -8.94 17.99 -6.38
C SER A 247 -7.79 17.37 -5.57
N LYS A 248 -7.39 16.13 -5.87
CA LYS A 248 -6.28 15.42 -5.22
C LYS A 248 -4.95 15.91 -5.75
N ARG A 249 -4.82 16.12 -7.06
CA ARG A 249 -3.64 16.71 -7.70
C ARG A 249 -3.33 18.09 -7.10
N LYS A 250 -4.32 18.97 -7.03
CA LYS A 250 -4.18 20.31 -6.42
C LYS A 250 -3.77 20.25 -4.96
N ARG A 251 -4.27 19.26 -4.21
CA ARG A 251 -3.95 19.09 -2.78
C ARG A 251 -2.52 18.60 -2.55
N TYR A 252 -2.09 17.58 -3.30
CA TYR A 252 -0.85 16.87 -2.99
C TYR A 252 0.34 17.30 -3.86
N ILE A 253 0.10 17.60 -5.14
CA ILE A 253 1.16 17.96 -6.11
C ILE A 253 1.22 19.49 -6.28
N GLY A 254 0.07 20.16 -6.21
CA GLY A 254 -0.07 21.62 -6.33
C GLY A 254 -0.21 22.07 -7.77
#